data_AF-A0A099D436-F1
#
_entry.id   AF-A0A099D436-F1
#
_cell.length_a   1.000
_cell.length_b   1.000
_cell.length_c   1.000
_cell.angle_alpha   90.00
_cell.angle_beta   90.00
_cell.angle_gamma   90.00
#
_symmetry.space_group_name_H-M   'P 1'
#
loop_
_entity.id
_entity.type
_entity.pdbx_description
1 polymer ?
#
loop_
_entity_poly.entity_id
_entity_poly.type
_entity_poly.pdbx_seq_one_letter_code
_entity_poly.pdbx_strand_id
1 'polypeptide(L)'
;MLGSTRTARATKRFALLAATTLVATLLGAGPAAGQAQAAPLPPDQGWRSCGSLLIKKASVDNRGNMFEVNMVPGHALRVPHPSVGVAWGDLRNCVTFPNLDTLRQQFDCHAAFARKEQEWNMESDRQSNPDWKTDNPLQHRCNWDSSDGGGSS
;
A
#
# COMPACT_ATOMS: atom_id res chain seq x y z
N MET A 1 -11.31 16.36 66.52
CA MET A 1 -10.94 17.71 67.02
C MET A 1 -11.02 18.70 65.85
N LEU A 2 -10.71 19.97 66.11
CA LEU A 2 -10.52 21.08 65.15
C LEU A 2 -9.56 20.66 64.00
N GLY A 3 -9.55 21.27 62.81
CA GLY A 3 -10.39 22.33 62.25
C GLY A 3 -9.71 23.09 61.09
N SER A 4 -10.53 23.69 60.23
CA SER A 4 -10.41 25.08 59.74
C SER A 4 -9.25 25.56 58.82
N THR A 5 -9.58 25.82 57.54
CA THR A 5 -8.95 26.80 56.61
C THR A 5 -7.50 26.52 56.14
N ARG A 6 -7.02 26.96 54.97
CA ARG A 6 -7.29 28.22 54.23
C ARG A 6 -7.29 28.09 52.70
N THR A 7 -8.07 28.98 52.08
CA THR A 7 -7.99 29.35 50.67
C THR A 7 -6.81 30.29 50.41
N ALA A 8 -6.17 30.19 49.24
CA ALA A 8 -5.36 31.26 48.66
C ALA A 8 -5.93 31.64 47.28
N ARG A 9 -6.25 32.93 47.07
CA ARG A 9 -6.85 33.45 45.83
C ARG A 9 -6.21 34.77 45.43
N ALA A 10 -5.74 34.84 44.18
CA ALA A 10 -5.48 36.05 43.40
C ALA A 10 -6.18 35.86 42.03
N THR A 11 -6.98 36.72 41.40
CA THR A 11 -7.42 38.13 41.61
C THR A 11 -6.30 39.16 41.71
N LYS A 12 -6.21 40.24 40.89
CA LYS A 12 -7.13 40.98 39.97
C LYS A 12 -6.29 41.60 38.80
N ARG A 13 -6.77 42.14 37.66
CA ARG A 13 -8.02 42.10 36.83
C ARG A 13 -7.76 42.88 35.51
N PHE A 14 -8.19 42.38 34.34
CA PHE A 14 -8.58 43.15 33.12
C PHE A 14 -7.42 43.94 32.44
N ALA A 15 -7.51 44.56 31.25
CA ALA A 15 -8.55 44.82 30.24
C ALA A 15 -7.97 44.56 28.81
N LEU A 16 -8.64 44.24 27.69
CA LEU A 16 -9.94 44.59 27.03
C LEU A 16 -9.77 45.60 25.85
N LEU A 17 -9.91 45.10 24.60
CA LEU A 17 -10.20 45.84 23.32
C LEU A 17 -9.06 46.74 22.74
N ALA A 18 -9.04 47.15 21.45
CA ALA A 18 -10.02 47.03 20.35
C ALA A 18 -9.39 46.89 18.93
N ALA A 19 -10.22 46.45 17.96
CA ALA A 19 -10.41 46.86 16.55
C ALA A 19 -9.34 47.74 15.80
N THR A 20 -9.10 47.62 14.47
CA THR A 20 -9.71 46.77 13.38
C THR A 20 -8.60 46.36 12.36
N THR A 21 -8.65 46.30 11.01
CA THR A 21 -9.58 46.70 9.91
C THR A 21 -9.25 45.90 8.62
N LEU A 22 -10.13 45.89 7.61
CA LEU A 22 -9.88 45.29 6.27
C LEU A 22 -9.22 46.26 5.28
N VAL A 23 -8.51 45.71 4.28
CA VAL A 23 -8.81 45.89 2.83
C VAL A 23 -8.17 44.72 2.07
N ALA A 24 -8.76 44.30 0.95
CA ALA A 24 -8.26 43.19 0.12
C ALA A 24 -8.22 43.57 -1.37
N THR A 25 -7.14 43.23 -2.06
CA THR A 25 -7.04 43.29 -3.53
C THR A 25 -6.17 42.16 -4.08
N LEU A 26 -6.83 41.19 -4.70
CA LEU A 26 -6.47 40.58 -5.99
C LEU A 26 -4.99 40.24 -6.25
N LEU A 27 -4.65 38.97 -6.04
CA LEU A 27 -4.14 38.10 -7.12
C LEU A 27 -4.48 36.63 -6.78
N GLY A 28 -4.75 35.81 -7.80
CA GLY A 28 -5.44 34.53 -7.66
C GLY A 28 -4.61 33.37 -7.12
N ALA A 29 -4.21 33.42 -5.85
CA ALA A 29 -3.75 32.24 -5.12
C ALA A 29 -4.97 31.41 -4.66
N GLY A 30 -5.52 30.60 -5.55
CA GLY A 30 -6.40 29.50 -5.14
C GLY A 30 -5.66 28.54 -4.20
N PRO A 31 -6.36 27.73 -3.38
CA PRO A 31 -5.69 26.74 -2.56
C PRO A 31 -4.86 25.84 -3.48
N ALA A 32 -3.54 25.83 -3.26
CA ALA A 32 -2.67 24.90 -3.93
C ALA A 32 -2.97 23.50 -3.40
N ALA A 33 -3.99 22.88 -4.00
CA ALA A 33 -4.12 21.43 -4.05
C ALA A 33 -2.87 20.94 -4.77
N GLY A 34 -1.80 20.73 -3.99
CA GLY A 34 -0.54 20.22 -4.47
C GLY A 34 -0.84 18.90 -5.15
N GLN A 35 -0.80 18.90 -6.47
CA GLN A 35 -0.97 17.67 -7.23
C GLN A 35 0.13 16.74 -6.74
N ALA A 36 -0.27 15.66 -6.08
CA ALA A 36 0.67 14.65 -5.64
C ALA A 36 1.27 14.07 -6.91
N GLN A 37 2.47 14.55 -7.27
CA GLN A 37 3.16 14.16 -8.48
C GLN A 37 3.25 12.64 -8.45
N ALA A 38 2.51 11.96 -9.34
CA ALA A 38 2.39 10.52 -9.29
C ALA A 38 3.79 9.93 -9.34
N ALA A 39 4.14 9.11 -8.34
CA ALA A 39 5.48 8.56 -8.22
C ALA A 39 5.85 7.86 -9.54
N PRO A 40 6.99 8.19 -10.17
CA PRO A 40 7.32 7.61 -11.48
C PRO A 40 7.25 6.09 -11.45
N LEU A 41 6.59 5.52 -12.47
CA LEU A 41 6.49 4.07 -12.64
C LEU A 41 7.92 3.48 -12.69
N PRO A 42 8.14 2.29 -12.09
CA PRO A 42 9.46 1.66 -12.11
C PRO A 42 9.90 1.36 -13.56
N PRO A 43 11.20 1.46 -13.88
CA PRO A 43 11.70 1.07 -15.19
C PRO A 43 11.62 -0.45 -15.39
N ASP A 44 11.59 -0.87 -16.66
CA ASP A 44 11.64 -2.28 -17.04
C ASP A 44 12.87 -2.97 -16.44
N GLN A 45 12.66 -4.16 -15.89
CA GLN A 45 13.68 -5.00 -15.29
C GLN A 45 13.49 -6.43 -15.78
N GLY A 46 14.26 -6.82 -16.81
CA GLY A 46 14.22 -8.18 -17.35
C GLY A 46 14.55 -9.26 -16.29
N TRP A 47 14.12 -10.49 -16.56
CA TRP A 47 14.14 -11.62 -15.62
C TRP A 47 15.44 -11.80 -14.81
N ARG A 48 15.36 -11.57 -13.49
CA ARG A 48 16.45 -11.79 -12.51
C ARG A 48 16.16 -13.01 -11.66
N SER A 49 17.20 -13.76 -11.27
CA SER A 49 17.08 -14.84 -10.27
C SER A 49 16.92 -14.23 -8.87
N CYS A 50 15.96 -14.72 -8.09
CA CYS A 50 15.62 -14.15 -6.78
C CYS A 50 16.23 -14.89 -5.59
N GLY A 51 16.85 -16.06 -5.81
CA GLY A 51 17.44 -16.87 -4.73
C GLY A 51 16.45 -17.49 -3.73
N SER A 52 15.16 -17.18 -3.84
CA SER A 52 14.13 -17.64 -2.90
C SER A 52 13.70 -19.07 -3.18
N LEU A 53 13.24 -19.76 -2.12
CA LEU A 53 12.59 -21.07 -2.25
C LEU A 53 11.17 -20.95 -2.85
N LEU A 54 10.49 -19.82 -2.67
CA LEU A 54 9.13 -19.59 -3.17
C LEU A 54 9.10 -18.83 -4.49
N ILE A 55 10.11 -18.00 -4.79
CA ILE A 55 10.25 -17.26 -6.06
C ILE A 55 11.59 -17.58 -6.73
N LYS A 56 11.55 -18.22 -7.90
CA LYS A 56 12.74 -18.60 -8.68
C LYS A 56 13.35 -17.42 -9.43
N LYS A 57 12.52 -16.69 -10.18
CA LYS A 57 12.89 -15.49 -10.96
C LYS A 57 11.75 -14.46 -10.94
N ALA A 58 12.08 -13.18 -11.15
CA ALA A 58 11.10 -12.11 -11.34
C ALA A 58 11.53 -11.09 -12.41
N SER A 59 10.57 -10.41 -13.03
CA SER A 59 10.75 -9.19 -13.84
C SER A 59 9.84 -8.07 -13.34
N VAL A 60 10.10 -6.85 -13.80
CA VAL A 60 9.13 -5.74 -13.74
C VAL A 60 8.93 -5.24 -15.16
N ASP A 61 7.68 -5.13 -15.56
CA ASP A 61 7.25 -4.74 -16.90
C ASP A 61 6.46 -3.42 -16.78
N ASN A 62 6.95 -2.34 -17.40
CA ASN A 62 6.28 -1.05 -17.39
C ASN A 62 5.31 -0.94 -18.58
N ARG A 63 4.02 -0.77 -18.30
CA ARG A 63 2.96 -0.66 -19.32
C ARG A 63 2.61 0.80 -19.68
N GLY A 64 3.31 1.78 -19.12
CA GLY A 64 3.14 3.22 -19.37
C GLY A 64 2.06 3.91 -18.52
N ASN A 65 0.97 3.22 -18.19
CA ASN A 65 -0.05 3.65 -17.23
C ASN A 65 0.03 2.90 -15.87
N MET A 66 0.59 1.70 -15.89
CA MET A 66 0.73 0.77 -14.76
C MET A 66 2.06 0.03 -14.88
N PHE A 67 2.41 -0.78 -13.88
CA PHE A 67 3.47 -1.79 -13.99
C PHE A 67 2.97 -3.15 -13.52
N GLU A 68 3.57 -4.20 -14.08
CA GLU A 68 3.43 -5.57 -13.63
C GLU A 68 4.72 -6.03 -12.95
N VAL A 69 4.58 -6.83 -11.89
CA VAL A 69 5.68 -7.59 -11.29
C VAL A 69 5.45 -9.06 -11.58
N ASN A 70 6.16 -9.58 -12.59
CA ASN A 70 6.03 -10.96 -13.04
C ASN A 70 7.02 -11.86 -12.29
N MET A 71 6.63 -13.09 -11.95
CA MET A 71 7.48 -14.01 -11.18
C MET A 71 7.20 -15.48 -11.51
N VAL A 72 8.22 -16.33 -11.38
CA VAL A 72 8.06 -17.78 -11.48
C VAL A 72 8.14 -18.38 -10.09
N PRO A 73 7.08 -19.07 -9.59
CA PRO A 73 7.13 -19.74 -8.31
C PRO A 73 8.19 -20.85 -8.29
N GLY A 74 8.83 -21.00 -7.13
CA GLY A 74 9.80 -22.05 -6.87
C GLY A 74 9.11 -23.37 -6.54
N HIS A 75 9.43 -24.43 -7.27
CA HIS A 75 8.97 -25.80 -6.95
C HIS A 75 9.58 -26.37 -5.65
N ALA A 76 10.30 -25.58 -4.86
CA ALA A 76 10.82 -25.96 -3.55
C ALA A 76 9.72 -25.94 -2.47
N LEU A 77 8.58 -26.57 -2.77
CA LEU A 77 7.49 -26.90 -1.84
C LEU A 77 7.91 -28.02 -0.85
N ARG A 78 9.19 -28.06 -0.47
CA ARG A 78 9.65 -28.86 0.67
C ARG A 78 9.01 -28.28 1.94
N VAL A 79 8.62 -29.16 2.85
CA VAL A 79 8.25 -28.77 4.22
C VAL A 79 9.51 -28.70 5.09
N PRO A 80 9.64 -27.72 6.01
CA PRO A 80 8.73 -26.59 6.21
C PRO A 80 8.82 -25.58 5.06
N HIS A 81 7.68 -25.02 4.65
CA HIS A 81 7.66 -23.97 3.63
C HIS A 81 8.31 -22.69 4.16
N PRO A 82 8.98 -21.88 3.30
CA PRO A 82 9.37 -20.53 3.67
C PRO A 82 8.11 -19.71 4.03
N SER A 83 8.23 -18.78 4.98
CA SER A 83 7.12 -17.88 5.27
C SER A 83 6.91 -16.93 4.08
N VAL A 84 5.66 -16.60 3.80
CA VAL A 84 5.32 -15.69 2.68
C VAL A 84 5.93 -14.29 2.91
N GLY A 85 6.13 -13.90 4.18
CA GLY A 85 6.89 -12.70 4.56
C GLY A 85 8.35 -12.69 4.10
N VAL A 86 9.06 -13.83 4.19
CA VAL A 86 10.44 -13.95 3.68
C VAL A 86 10.45 -13.88 2.16
N ALA A 87 9.58 -14.64 1.49
CA ALA A 87 9.51 -14.65 0.02
C ALA A 87 9.17 -13.27 -0.59
N TRP A 88 8.35 -12.47 0.09
CA TRP A 88 8.09 -11.07 -0.27
C TRP A 88 9.34 -10.18 -0.13
N GLY A 89 10.14 -10.40 0.93
CA GLY A 89 11.43 -9.75 1.09
C GLY A 89 12.41 -10.12 -0.01
N ASP A 90 12.52 -11.41 -0.33
CA ASP A 90 13.37 -11.91 -1.42
C ASP A 90 12.97 -11.30 -2.77
N LEU A 91 11.66 -11.24 -3.08
CA LEU A 91 11.13 -10.61 -4.29
C LEU A 91 11.51 -9.12 -4.37
N ARG A 92 11.38 -8.38 -3.27
CA ARG A 92 11.73 -6.94 -3.22
C ARG A 92 13.24 -6.65 -3.20
N ASN A 93 14.07 -7.65 -2.90
CA ASN A 93 15.52 -7.62 -3.12
C ASN A 93 15.89 -8.03 -4.57
N CYS A 94 15.05 -8.85 -5.20
CA CYS A 94 15.22 -9.36 -6.55
C CYS A 94 14.84 -8.35 -7.65
N VAL A 95 13.77 -7.58 -7.45
CA VAL A 95 13.34 -6.51 -8.38
C VAL A 95 12.79 -5.32 -7.61
N THR A 96 13.01 -4.12 -8.15
CA THR A 96 12.64 -2.84 -7.52
C THR A 96 11.30 -2.35 -8.04
N PHE A 97 10.32 -2.22 -7.15
CA PHE A 97 9.01 -1.66 -7.45
C PHE A 97 8.40 -0.93 -6.22
N PRO A 98 7.50 0.05 -6.42
CA PRO A 98 6.73 0.69 -5.34
C PRO A 98 6.03 -0.32 -4.42
N ASN A 99 6.21 -0.17 -3.10
CA ASN A 99 5.55 -1.03 -2.11
C ASN A 99 4.09 -0.59 -1.91
N LEU A 100 3.19 -1.10 -2.77
CA LEU A 100 1.75 -0.89 -2.69
C LEU A 100 1.07 -2.06 -1.97
N ASP A 101 0.06 -1.78 -1.14
CA ASP A 101 -0.65 -2.82 -0.40
C ASP A 101 -1.35 -3.82 -1.33
N THR A 102 -1.92 -3.36 -2.44
CA THR A 102 -2.51 -4.22 -3.48
C THR A 102 -1.54 -5.30 -3.98
N LEU A 103 -0.29 -4.93 -4.26
CA LEU A 103 0.74 -5.90 -4.71
C LEU A 103 1.07 -6.90 -3.62
N ARG A 104 1.08 -6.48 -2.35
CA ARG A 104 1.28 -7.38 -1.22
C ARG A 104 0.13 -8.39 -1.06
N GLN A 105 -1.10 -7.95 -1.29
CA GLN A 105 -2.30 -8.78 -1.22
C GLN A 105 -2.36 -9.78 -2.39
N GLN A 106 -2.05 -9.33 -3.61
CA GLN A 106 -1.90 -10.20 -4.79
C GLN A 106 -0.82 -11.27 -4.55
N PHE A 107 0.34 -10.89 -3.98
CA PHE A 107 1.39 -11.84 -3.59
C PHE A 107 0.91 -12.87 -2.57
N ASP A 108 0.22 -12.44 -1.51
CA ASP A 108 -0.30 -13.34 -0.48
C ASP A 108 -1.39 -14.28 -1.04
N CYS A 109 -2.21 -13.83 -2.00
CA CYS A 109 -3.14 -14.67 -2.73
C CYS A 109 -2.42 -15.74 -3.56
N HIS A 110 -1.49 -15.31 -4.43
CA HIS A 110 -0.72 -16.21 -5.29
C HIS A 110 0.05 -17.24 -4.48
N ALA A 111 0.71 -16.80 -3.40
CA ALA A 111 1.42 -17.64 -2.46
C ALA A 111 0.52 -18.53 -1.58
N ALA A 112 -0.80 -18.34 -1.56
CA ALA A 112 -1.75 -19.24 -0.89
C ALA A 112 -2.39 -20.23 -1.88
N PHE A 113 -2.88 -19.74 -3.03
CA PHE A 113 -3.80 -20.47 -3.90
C PHE A 113 -3.24 -20.80 -5.29
N ALA A 114 -2.45 -19.91 -5.90
CA ALA A 114 -1.89 -20.08 -7.25
C ALA A 114 -0.63 -20.98 -7.31
N ARG A 115 -0.29 -21.72 -6.25
CA ARG A 115 0.95 -22.53 -6.11
C ARG A 115 1.24 -23.58 -7.19
N LYS A 116 0.32 -23.82 -8.13
CA LYS A 116 0.46 -24.75 -9.25
C LYS A 116 0.65 -24.06 -10.60
N GLU A 117 0.47 -22.75 -10.66
CA GLU A 117 0.64 -21.96 -11.88
C GLU A 117 2.14 -21.81 -12.22
N GLN A 118 2.45 -21.64 -13.51
CA GLN A 118 3.85 -21.68 -13.98
C GLN A 118 4.56 -20.33 -13.81
N GLU A 119 3.81 -19.24 -13.94
CA GLU A 119 4.22 -17.87 -13.66
C GLU A 119 3.05 -17.18 -12.92
N TRP A 120 3.34 -16.16 -12.12
CA TRP A 120 2.37 -15.26 -11.49
C TRP A 120 2.69 -13.83 -11.92
N ASN A 121 1.68 -12.97 -12.00
CA ASN A 121 1.86 -11.53 -12.16
C ASN A 121 1.13 -10.77 -11.05
N MET A 122 1.61 -9.58 -10.73
CA MET A 122 0.93 -8.64 -9.83
C MET A 122 0.84 -7.28 -10.52
N GLU A 123 -0.35 -6.71 -10.57
CA GLU A 123 -0.69 -5.53 -11.36
C GLU A 123 -0.86 -4.30 -10.44
N SER A 124 -0.18 -3.20 -10.75
CA SER A 124 -0.04 -2.06 -9.83
C SER A 124 -1.28 -1.18 -9.65
N ASP A 125 -2.23 -1.26 -10.58
CA ASP A 125 -3.44 -0.44 -10.66
C ASP A 125 -4.66 -1.10 -10.01
N ARG A 126 -4.58 -2.39 -9.66
CA ARG A 126 -5.64 -3.10 -8.93
C ARG A 126 -5.89 -2.43 -7.58
N GLN A 127 -7.15 -2.21 -7.24
CA GLN A 127 -7.52 -1.58 -5.97
C GLN A 127 -7.09 -2.46 -4.78
N SER A 128 -6.53 -1.85 -3.74
CA SER A 128 -6.24 -2.56 -2.48
C SER A 128 -7.56 -2.98 -1.83
N ASN A 129 -7.69 -4.26 -1.47
CA ASN A 129 -8.85 -4.74 -0.71
C ASN A 129 -8.66 -4.40 0.78
N PRO A 130 -9.48 -3.54 1.40
CA PRO A 130 -9.34 -3.20 2.82
C PRO A 130 -9.62 -4.40 3.74
N ASP A 131 -10.51 -5.30 3.32
CA ASP A 131 -11.01 -6.44 4.08
C ASP A 131 -10.21 -7.73 3.82
N TRP A 132 -9.05 -7.65 3.14
CA TRP A 132 -8.12 -8.75 2.83
C TRP A 132 -7.78 -9.72 4.00
N LYS A 133 -7.90 -9.27 5.25
CA LYS A 133 -7.63 -10.09 6.45
C LYS A 133 -8.83 -10.94 6.91
N THR A 134 -10.02 -10.64 6.39
CA THR A 134 -11.31 -11.22 6.78
C THR A 134 -12.02 -11.86 5.59
N ASP A 135 -11.81 -11.36 4.39
CA ASP A 135 -12.24 -11.99 3.14
C ASP A 135 -11.51 -13.31 2.91
N ASN A 136 -12.19 -14.24 2.25
CA ASN A 136 -11.63 -15.51 1.86
C ASN A 136 -11.03 -15.40 0.44
N PRO A 137 -9.69 -15.44 0.24
CA PRO A 137 -9.12 -15.23 -1.09
C PRO A 137 -9.29 -16.41 -2.05
N LEU A 138 -10.04 -17.46 -1.67
CA LEU A 138 -10.62 -18.43 -2.60
C LEU A 138 -11.82 -17.86 -3.39
N GLN A 139 -12.40 -16.73 -2.97
CA GLN A 139 -13.59 -16.13 -3.59
C GLN A 139 -13.22 -15.13 -4.70
N HIS A 140 -12.00 -14.59 -4.68
CA HIS A 140 -11.49 -13.69 -5.72
C HIS A 140 -10.40 -14.38 -6.54
N ARG A 141 -10.19 -13.92 -7.77
CA ARG A 141 -8.99 -14.26 -8.54
C ARG A 141 -7.81 -13.49 -7.95
N CYS A 142 -6.60 -14.05 -7.96
CA CYS A 142 -5.45 -13.41 -7.32
C CYS A 142 -5.01 -12.08 -7.97
N ASN A 143 -5.55 -11.76 -9.14
CA ASN A 143 -5.64 -10.41 -9.67
C ASN A 143 -7.15 -10.14 -9.82
N TRP A 144 -7.70 -9.23 -9.01
CA TRP A 144 -9.12 -8.88 -9.01
C TRP A 144 -9.35 -7.51 -9.67
N ASP A 145 -10.52 -7.34 -10.31
CA ASP A 145 -10.93 -6.06 -10.88
C ASP A 145 -11.55 -5.15 -9.80
N SER A 146 -11.69 -3.86 -10.10
CA SER A 146 -12.54 -2.93 -9.32
C SER A 146 -14.04 -3.23 -9.45
N SER A 147 -14.39 -4.35 -10.08
CA SER A 147 -15.74 -4.81 -10.36
C SER A 147 -15.70 -6.30 -10.71
N ASP A 148 -15.91 -7.19 -9.73
CA ASP A 148 -16.27 -8.61 -9.94
C ASP A 148 -17.72 -8.74 -10.50
N GLY A 149 -18.09 -7.83 -11.42
CA GLY A 149 -19.44 -7.53 -11.89
C GLY A 149 -19.94 -8.43 -13.01
N GLY A 150 -19.88 -9.75 -12.83
CA GLY A 150 -20.62 -10.73 -13.62
C GLY A 150 -20.12 -10.98 -15.05
N GLY A 151 -19.35 -12.06 -15.22
CA GLY A 151 -18.86 -12.51 -16.53
C GLY A 151 -18.51 -13.99 -16.55
N SER A 152 -19.52 -14.86 -16.49
CA SER A 152 -19.33 -16.33 -16.58
C SER A 152 -19.39 -16.81 -18.03
N SER A 153 -18.62 -17.88 -18.32
CA SER A 153 -18.49 -18.63 -19.60
C SER A 153 -17.38 -18.15 -20.53
#